data_AF-A0A9D3SHC1-F1
#
_entry.id   AF-A0A9D3SHC1-F1
#
_cell.length_a   1.000
_cell.length_b   1.000
_cell.length_c   1.000
_cell.angle_alpha   90.00
_cell.angle_beta   90.00
_cell.angle_gamma   90.00
#
_symmetry.space_group_name_H-M   'P 1'
#
loop_
_entity.id
_entity.type
_entity.pdbx_description
1 polymer ?
#
loop_
_entity_poly.entity_id
_entity_poly.type
_entity_poly.pdbx_seq_one_letter_code
_entity_poly.pdbx_strand_id
1 'polypeptide(L)'
;MWSAITPQHKVQCAVDAEIEEGIIMATSLGKLRFNNKMILAPMVRVGTLPMRLLALDYGADIVYCEELIDLKMVQCERVVNDVLETVDFIAPDERVMFRTCNKEKDRVVFQMGTADPERALAVAKLVENDVAAIDVNMGCPKEYSTKGGMGSALLSDPDKIEAILTRLVKGISKPVTCKIRILPSLEETLGLVKRIEKTGVAAIAVHGRMKEERPRHAVHCDYIRAVAENVSIPVIANGGSLDPIKTFDDIEQFREATGASSVMLARAAMWNPSIFRCQGMVSVDEVMEEYVKYAVCYDNNTFNTKYCLCQMLRERVESPMGKQLHAAQTNEEICEVFGMSDFYKKAQAELEARKKALDANSSSLPDQPVLDGDVITMAIKFERREYPPQITPKMYLLEWSRKEKLEQPVYKTEQRAQDRCFQSTVIVANKKYRSTLWEKSKKFAEQAAAIVCLRTLGVPEGRIGEGYSGLVNKRKREEKKSAISEDDSMTDLAHRKRRLTEPSQKEEQGSNDNLVVVNGSCGQTVS
;
A
#
# COMPACT_ATOMS: atom_id res chain seq x y z
N MET A 1 -4.64 63.03 -37.16
CA MET A 1 -3.77 63.21 -35.98
C MET A 1 -3.46 61.82 -35.43
N TRP A 2 -2.51 61.12 -36.05
CA TRP A 2 -1.98 59.86 -35.51
C TRP A 2 -0.80 60.24 -34.63
N SER A 3 -1.02 60.28 -33.31
CA SER A 3 0.05 60.52 -32.34
C SER A 3 0.95 59.29 -32.31
N ALA A 4 2.20 59.49 -32.70
CA ALA A 4 3.26 58.49 -32.62
C ALA A 4 3.38 57.98 -31.18
N ILE A 5 3.13 56.68 -30.99
CA ILE A 5 3.44 55.97 -29.75
C ILE A 5 4.97 55.98 -29.64
N THR A 6 5.48 56.72 -28.67
CA THR A 6 6.92 56.88 -28.42
C THR A 6 7.56 55.53 -28.09
N PRO A 7 8.84 55.30 -28.48
CA PRO A 7 9.54 54.03 -28.25
C PRO A 7 9.54 53.57 -26.79
N GLN A 8 9.50 54.51 -25.83
CA GLN A 8 9.45 54.22 -24.39
C GLN A 8 8.18 53.47 -23.95
N HIS A 9 7.02 53.65 -24.61
CA HIS A 9 5.81 52.91 -24.24
C HIS A 9 5.82 51.46 -24.71
N LYS A 10 6.50 51.15 -25.83
CA LYS A 10 6.68 49.75 -26.28
C LYS A 10 7.66 48.98 -25.40
N VAL A 11 8.67 49.64 -24.85
CA VAL A 11 9.62 49.01 -23.92
C VAL A 11 8.94 48.72 -22.59
N GLN A 12 8.14 49.65 -22.04
CA GLN A 12 7.45 49.41 -20.77
C GLN A 12 6.43 48.25 -20.87
N CYS A 13 5.61 48.17 -21.93
CA CYS A 13 4.70 47.03 -22.12
C CYS A 13 5.41 45.69 -22.35
N ALA A 14 6.60 45.68 -22.97
CA ALA A 14 7.38 44.45 -23.15
C ALA A 14 8.02 44.00 -21.83
N VAL A 15 8.51 44.94 -21.01
CA VAL A 15 9.07 44.66 -19.68
C VAL A 15 7.96 44.23 -18.71
N ASP A 16 6.77 44.83 -18.78
CA ASP A 16 5.63 44.42 -17.95
C ASP A 16 5.10 43.03 -18.37
N ALA A 17 5.16 42.67 -19.67
CA ALA A 17 4.82 41.33 -20.17
C ALA A 17 5.88 40.27 -19.82
N GLU A 18 7.17 40.62 -19.84
CA GLU A 18 8.26 39.74 -19.37
C GLU A 18 8.22 39.55 -17.85
N ILE A 19 7.77 40.57 -17.09
CA ILE A 19 7.53 40.48 -15.66
C ILE A 19 6.28 39.63 -15.37
N GLU A 20 5.20 39.76 -16.15
CA GLU A 20 4.03 38.86 -16.05
C GLU A 20 4.38 37.42 -16.43
N GLU A 21 5.13 37.18 -17.52
CA GLU A 21 5.64 35.85 -17.87
C GLU A 21 6.62 35.31 -16.82
N GLY A 22 7.44 36.17 -16.21
CA GLY A 22 8.34 35.84 -15.11
C GLY A 22 7.61 35.50 -13.81
N ILE A 23 6.51 36.18 -13.50
CA ILE A 23 5.63 35.92 -12.35
C ILE A 23 4.76 34.67 -12.59
N ILE A 24 4.29 34.44 -13.83
CA ILE A 24 3.61 33.20 -14.25
C ILE A 24 4.60 32.03 -14.23
N MET A 25 5.84 32.23 -14.67
CA MET A 25 6.92 31.25 -14.54
C MET A 25 7.20 30.94 -13.07
N ALA A 26 7.36 31.96 -12.21
CA ALA A 26 7.62 31.78 -10.78
C ALA A 26 6.47 31.10 -10.02
N THR A 27 5.21 31.29 -10.45
CA THR A 27 4.05 30.56 -9.91
C THR A 27 3.88 29.16 -10.53
N SER A 28 4.47 28.90 -11.69
CA SER A 28 4.53 27.57 -12.35
C SER A 28 5.75 26.73 -11.97
N LEU A 29 6.75 27.32 -11.30
CA LEU A 29 8.08 26.74 -11.05
C LEU A 29 8.10 25.63 -9.98
N GLY A 30 6.93 25.18 -9.49
CA GLY A 30 6.81 24.15 -8.45
C GLY A 30 5.74 23.06 -8.69
N LYS A 31 5.10 23.00 -9.87
CA LYS A 31 4.10 21.95 -10.19
C LYS A 31 4.62 20.98 -11.24
N LEU A 32 4.38 19.68 -11.02
CA LEU A 32 4.78 18.62 -11.95
C LEU A 32 4.18 18.85 -13.34
N ARG A 33 5.02 18.79 -14.39
CA ARG A 33 4.60 18.89 -15.79
C ARG A 33 4.58 17.52 -16.45
N PHE A 34 3.56 17.25 -17.27
CA PHE A 34 3.33 15.95 -17.90
C PHE A 34 3.73 15.90 -19.39
N ASN A 35 4.48 16.89 -19.89
CA ASN A 35 4.93 16.95 -21.30
C ASN A 35 6.31 16.34 -21.48
N ASN A 36 6.52 15.55 -22.54
CA ASN A 36 7.77 14.86 -22.85
C ASN A 36 8.34 14.14 -21.62
N LYS A 37 7.59 13.15 -21.13
CA LYS A 37 7.94 12.34 -19.95
C LYS A 37 7.87 10.86 -20.26
N MET A 38 8.80 10.11 -19.69
CA MET A 38 8.74 8.66 -19.55
C MET A 38 8.21 8.32 -18.16
N ILE A 39 7.09 7.58 -18.12
CA ILE A 39 6.30 7.43 -16.91
C ILE A 39 6.18 5.96 -16.54
N LEU A 40 6.49 5.60 -15.28
CA LEU A 40 6.13 4.30 -14.74
C LEU A 40 4.63 4.26 -14.43
N ALA A 41 3.92 3.29 -15.01
CA ALA A 41 2.49 3.11 -14.84
C ALA A 41 2.13 2.60 -13.43
N PRO A 42 0.92 2.93 -12.93
CA PRO A 42 0.41 2.36 -11.70
C PRO A 42 0.15 0.86 -11.87
N MET A 43 0.71 0.05 -10.98
CA MET A 43 0.62 -1.41 -11.03
C MET A 43 0.46 -1.99 -9.64
N VAL A 44 -0.69 -2.57 -9.34
CA VAL A 44 -0.96 -3.21 -8.03
C VAL A 44 0.10 -4.27 -7.70
N ARG A 45 0.63 -4.19 -6.47
CA ARG A 45 1.81 -4.90 -5.94
C ARG A 45 3.15 -4.50 -6.53
N VAL A 46 3.23 -4.10 -7.80
CA VAL A 46 4.52 -3.79 -8.44
C VAL A 46 4.99 -2.38 -8.13
N GLY A 47 4.08 -1.41 -8.12
CA GLY A 47 4.36 0.01 -7.92
C GLY A 47 4.64 0.42 -6.46
N THR A 48 5.25 -0.45 -5.66
CA THR A 48 5.76 -0.13 -4.32
C THR A 48 7.06 0.66 -4.40
N LEU A 49 7.50 1.24 -3.27
CA LEU A 49 8.65 2.17 -3.25
C LEU A 49 9.91 1.61 -3.95
N PRO A 50 10.33 0.35 -3.75
CA PRO A 50 11.54 -0.17 -4.41
C PRO A 50 11.51 -0.09 -5.93
N MET A 51 10.38 -0.46 -6.56
CA MET A 51 10.23 -0.39 -8.01
C MET A 51 10.22 1.05 -8.51
N ARG A 52 9.56 1.96 -7.77
CA ARG A 52 9.50 3.37 -8.16
C ARG A 52 10.88 4.00 -8.13
N LEU A 53 11.65 3.78 -7.07
CA LEU A 53 13.02 4.29 -6.97
C LEU A 53 13.94 3.70 -8.05
N LEU A 54 13.81 2.40 -8.32
CA LEU A 54 14.60 1.74 -9.36
C LEU A 54 14.24 2.24 -10.76
N ALA A 55 12.96 2.50 -11.03
CA ALA A 55 12.55 3.11 -12.30
C ALA A 55 13.11 4.54 -12.45
N LEU A 56 13.14 5.35 -11.38
CA LEU A 56 13.78 6.67 -11.38
C LEU A 56 15.29 6.58 -11.65
N ASP A 57 15.98 5.61 -11.06
CA ASP A 57 17.42 5.41 -11.29
C ASP A 57 17.73 5.07 -12.75
N TYR A 58 16.84 4.33 -13.40
CA TYR A 58 16.96 4.01 -14.82
C TYR A 58 16.44 5.11 -15.75
N GLY A 59 15.93 6.23 -15.23
CA GLY A 59 15.59 7.40 -16.05
C GLY A 59 14.10 7.64 -16.28
N ALA A 60 13.19 6.98 -15.55
CA ALA A 60 11.80 7.43 -15.52
C ALA A 60 11.72 8.85 -14.94
N ASP A 61 10.92 9.72 -15.55
CA ASP A 61 10.72 11.08 -15.06
C ASP A 61 9.66 11.16 -13.96
N ILE A 62 8.62 10.32 -14.08
CA ILE A 62 7.45 10.29 -13.22
C ILE A 62 7.14 8.85 -12.86
N VAL A 63 6.80 8.60 -11.59
CA VAL A 63 6.48 7.25 -11.11
C VAL A 63 5.13 7.21 -10.41
N TYR A 64 4.21 6.39 -10.91
CA TYR A 64 2.93 6.18 -10.24
C TYR A 64 3.06 5.09 -9.18
N CYS A 65 2.44 5.29 -8.02
CA CYS A 65 2.24 4.20 -7.07
C CYS A 65 1.19 3.20 -7.56
N GLU A 66 1.05 2.08 -6.87
CA GLU A 66 -0.09 1.19 -7.09
C GLU A 66 -1.44 1.86 -6.80
N GLU A 67 -2.52 1.34 -7.37
CA GLU A 67 -3.89 1.77 -7.03
C GLU A 67 -4.16 1.46 -5.55
N LEU A 68 -4.34 2.53 -4.76
CA LEU A 68 -4.71 2.42 -3.35
C LEU A 68 -6.16 2.85 -3.14
N ILE A 69 -6.93 2.00 -2.47
CA ILE A 69 -8.38 2.22 -2.31
C ILE A 69 -8.64 3.28 -1.24
N ASP A 70 -9.43 4.29 -1.60
CA ASP A 70 -9.75 5.45 -0.78
C ASP A 70 -10.32 5.07 0.61
N LEU A 71 -11.19 4.06 0.68
CA LEU A 71 -11.79 3.52 1.90
C LEU A 71 -10.75 3.00 2.89
N LYS A 72 -9.60 2.52 2.41
CA LYS A 72 -8.50 2.08 3.26
C LYS A 72 -7.58 3.24 3.62
N MET A 73 -7.29 4.12 2.66
CA MET A 73 -6.41 5.26 2.87
C MET A 73 -6.97 6.28 3.86
N VAL A 74 -8.28 6.52 3.86
CA VAL A 74 -8.93 7.46 4.80
C VAL A 74 -8.79 7.04 6.27
N GLN A 75 -8.47 5.77 6.53
CA GLN A 75 -8.24 5.23 7.88
C GLN A 75 -6.77 5.33 8.31
N CYS A 76 -5.89 5.77 7.42
CA CYS A 76 -4.46 5.78 7.65
C CYS A 76 -4.00 7.04 8.40
N GLU A 77 -2.91 6.90 9.14
CA GLU A 77 -2.19 7.99 9.76
C GLU A 77 -0.86 8.22 9.02
N ARG A 78 -0.52 9.50 8.80
CA ARG A 78 0.78 9.90 8.25
C ARG A 78 1.83 9.91 9.36
N VAL A 79 2.86 9.08 9.23
CA VAL A 79 3.95 8.91 10.20
C VAL A 79 5.27 9.18 9.51
N VAL A 80 6.09 10.07 10.09
CA VAL A 80 7.48 10.22 9.67
C VAL A 80 8.29 9.08 10.29
N ASN A 81 9.04 8.36 9.47
CA ASN A 81 9.85 7.23 9.88
C ASN A 81 11.33 7.60 9.71
N ASP A 82 11.91 8.13 10.79
CA ASP A 82 13.30 8.62 10.78
C ASP A 82 14.33 7.48 10.64
N VAL A 83 13.96 6.24 10.98
CA VAL A 83 14.86 5.08 10.82
C VAL A 83 15.09 4.78 9.34
N LEU A 84 14.01 4.77 8.56
CA LEU A 84 14.04 4.49 7.11
C LEU A 84 14.16 5.76 6.26
N GLU A 85 14.10 6.94 6.86
CA GLU A 85 14.00 8.24 6.18
C GLU A 85 12.82 8.30 5.20
N THR A 86 11.67 7.77 5.65
CA THR A 86 10.43 7.70 4.86
C THR A 86 9.28 8.44 5.52
N VAL A 87 8.22 8.65 4.73
CA VAL A 87 6.89 8.96 5.23
C VAL A 87 5.99 7.77 4.94
N ASP A 88 5.38 7.25 6.00
CA ASP A 88 4.55 6.05 5.99
C ASP A 88 3.09 6.44 6.26
N PHE A 89 2.17 5.88 5.47
CA PHE A 89 0.73 5.99 5.70
C PHE A 89 0.24 4.66 6.23
N ILE A 90 -0.03 4.61 7.54
CA ILE A 90 -0.21 3.38 8.29
C ILE A 90 -1.68 3.17 8.62
N ALA A 91 -2.23 2.04 8.21
CA ALA A 91 -3.61 1.65 8.51
C ALA A 91 -3.78 1.26 9.99
N PRO A 92 -5.04 1.15 10.49
CA PRO A 92 -5.28 0.82 11.89
C PRO A 92 -4.74 -0.54 12.34
N ASP A 93 -4.53 -1.47 11.40
CA ASP A 93 -3.93 -2.80 11.59
C ASP A 93 -2.39 -2.78 11.49
N GLU A 94 -1.77 -1.60 11.59
CA GLU A 94 -0.31 -1.36 11.53
C GLU A 94 0.33 -1.65 10.16
N ARG A 95 -0.47 -1.98 9.15
CA ARG A 95 0.04 -2.17 7.79
C ARG A 95 0.35 -0.82 7.15
N VAL A 96 1.57 -0.67 6.65
CA VAL A 96 1.96 0.46 5.80
C VAL A 96 1.26 0.32 4.44
N MET A 97 0.33 1.22 4.14
CA MET A 97 -0.45 1.22 2.90
C MET A 97 0.27 1.96 1.77
N PHE A 98 0.99 3.04 2.12
CA PHE A 98 1.83 3.80 1.21
C PHE A 98 3.09 4.21 1.96
N ARG A 99 4.25 4.02 1.34
CA ARG A 99 5.55 4.48 1.82
C ARG A 99 6.19 5.28 0.71
N THR A 100 6.68 6.48 1.03
CA THR A 100 7.39 7.37 0.12
C THR A 100 8.62 7.96 0.79
N CYS A 101 9.53 8.55 0.02
CA CYS A 101 10.73 9.18 0.55
C CYS A 101 11.09 10.43 -0.26
N ASN A 102 12.02 11.22 0.27
CA ASN A 102 12.39 12.50 -0.33
C ASN A 102 12.90 12.36 -1.79
N LYS A 103 13.53 11.24 -2.14
CA LYS A 103 14.09 11.00 -3.49
C LYS A 103 13.05 11.06 -4.60
N GLU A 104 11.81 10.63 -4.33
CA GLU A 104 10.73 10.58 -5.31
C GLU A 104 9.64 11.64 -5.08
N LYS A 105 9.71 12.43 -4.01
CA LYS A 105 8.65 13.37 -3.58
C LYS A 105 8.13 14.26 -4.71
N ASP A 106 9.03 14.79 -5.54
CA ASP A 106 8.70 15.68 -6.66
C ASP A 106 8.36 14.96 -7.97
N ARG A 107 8.31 13.62 -7.95
CA ARG A 107 8.12 12.76 -9.13
C ARG A 107 7.05 11.66 -8.93
N VAL A 108 6.65 11.38 -7.69
CA VAL A 108 5.68 10.33 -7.38
C VAL A 108 4.24 10.83 -7.56
N VAL A 109 3.42 10.05 -8.25
CA VAL A 109 2.00 10.29 -8.43
C VAL A 109 1.22 9.27 -7.61
N PHE A 110 0.36 9.76 -6.71
CA PHE A 110 -0.49 8.91 -5.89
C PHE A 110 -1.76 8.54 -6.65
N GLN A 111 -1.92 7.28 -7.06
CA GLN A 111 -3.15 6.81 -7.69
C GLN A 111 -4.13 6.23 -6.67
N MET A 112 -5.34 6.79 -6.63
CA MET A 112 -6.44 6.25 -5.85
C MET A 112 -7.51 5.54 -6.69
N GLY A 113 -8.07 4.48 -6.12
CA GLY A 113 -9.39 3.96 -6.51
C GLY A 113 -10.46 4.63 -5.64
N THR A 114 -11.41 5.32 -6.26
CA THR A 114 -12.49 6.04 -5.55
C THR A 114 -13.77 6.07 -6.37
N ALA A 115 -14.90 6.24 -5.70
CA ALA A 115 -16.22 6.44 -6.30
C ALA A 115 -17.02 7.55 -5.58
N ASP A 116 -16.33 8.36 -4.75
CA ASP A 116 -16.94 9.36 -3.88
C ASP A 116 -16.08 10.64 -3.84
N PRO A 117 -16.62 11.80 -4.24
CA PRO A 117 -15.84 13.04 -4.33
C PRO A 117 -15.22 13.51 -3.00
N GLU A 118 -15.94 13.38 -1.88
CA GLU A 118 -15.46 13.88 -0.59
C GLU A 118 -14.41 12.95 0.01
N ARG A 119 -14.60 11.64 -0.13
CA ARG A 119 -13.59 10.67 0.31
C ARG A 119 -12.32 10.75 -0.52
N ALA A 120 -12.45 10.96 -1.83
CA ALA A 120 -11.31 11.23 -2.71
C ALA A 120 -10.52 12.45 -2.22
N LEU A 121 -11.21 13.55 -1.90
CA LEU A 121 -10.54 14.75 -1.40
C LEU A 121 -9.89 14.54 -0.03
N ALA A 122 -10.53 13.84 0.89
CA ALA A 122 -9.96 13.54 2.20
C ALA A 122 -8.63 12.78 2.07
N VAL A 123 -8.58 11.78 1.18
CA VAL A 123 -7.35 11.02 0.90
C VAL A 123 -6.32 11.88 0.18
N ALA A 124 -6.73 12.71 -0.78
CA ALA A 124 -5.82 13.62 -1.48
C ALA A 124 -5.13 14.59 -0.50
N LYS A 125 -5.88 15.21 0.41
CA LYS A 125 -5.33 16.09 1.46
C LYS A 125 -4.41 15.38 2.44
N LEU A 126 -4.66 14.09 2.72
CA LEU A 126 -3.79 13.29 3.57
C LEU A 126 -2.39 13.17 2.98
N VAL A 127 -2.27 13.00 1.65
CA VAL A 127 -1.00 12.69 0.98
C VAL A 127 -0.37 13.86 0.21
N GLU A 128 -1.09 14.96 -0.04
CA GLU A 128 -0.67 16.01 -1.01
C GLU A 128 0.69 16.65 -0.70
N ASN A 129 1.13 16.64 0.56
CA ASN A 129 2.41 17.23 0.96
C ASN A 129 3.61 16.32 0.73
N ASP A 130 3.39 15.04 0.40
CA ASP A 130 4.41 14.01 0.25
C ASP A 130 4.49 13.46 -1.19
N VAL A 131 3.65 13.97 -2.09
CA VAL A 131 3.57 13.53 -3.50
C VAL A 131 3.53 14.70 -4.46
N ALA A 132 3.87 14.43 -5.72
CA ALA A 132 3.94 15.44 -6.77
C ALA A 132 2.60 15.70 -7.46
N ALA A 133 1.74 14.68 -7.52
CA ALA A 133 0.41 14.75 -8.13
C ALA A 133 -0.54 13.68 -7.55
N ILE A 134 -1.84 13.86 -7.80
CA ILE A 134 -2.90 12.90 -7.48
C ILE A 134 -3.50 12.36 -8.77
N ASP A 135 -3.74 11.06 -8.85
CA ASP A 135 -4.40 10.41 -9.98
C ASP A 135 -5.63 9.61 -9.57
N VAL A 136 -6.67 9.63 -10.39
CA VAL A 136 -7.85 8.77 -10.21
C VAL A 136 -7.85 7.64 -11.23
N ASN A 137 -7.93 6.40 -10.74
CA ASN A 137 -8.05 5.21 -11.58
C ASN A 137 -9.48 5.06 -12.11
N MET A 138 -9.63 5.13 -13.43
CA MET A 138 -10.88 4.89 -14.16
C MET A 138 -10.73 3.74 -15.17
N GLY A 139 -9.68 2.93 -15.05
CA GLY A 139 -9.32 1.93 -16.07
C GLY A 139 -9.26 0.49 -15.57
N CYS A 140 -9.23 0.25 -14.26
CA CYS A 140 -9.09 -1.08 -13.67
C CYS A 140 -10.36 -1.92 -13.88
N PRO A 141 -10.31 -3.06 -14.61
CA PRO A 141 -11.48 -3.90 -14.84
C PRO A 141 -11.68 -4.98 -13.75
N LYS A 142 -10.80 -5.05 -12.76
CA LYS A 142 -10.81 -6.12 -11.75
C LYS A 142 -11.97 -5.93 -10.77
N GLU A 143 -12.56 -7.05 -10.33
CA GLU A 143 -13.75 -7.05 -9.48
C GLU A 143 -13.62 -6.26 -8.18
N TYR A 144 -12.44 -6.27 -7.54
CA TYR A 144 -12.24 -5.52 -6.29
C TYR A 144 -12.40 -4.00 -6.50
N SER A 145 -12.16 -3.49 -7.71
CA SER A 145 -12.32 -2.08 -8.07
C SER A 145 -13.76 -1.82 -8.55
N THR A 146 -14.24 -2.63 -9.52
CA THR A 146 -15.56 -2.43 -10.13
C THR A 146 -16.74 -2.66 -9.19
N LYS A 147 -16.67 -3.62 -8.25
CA LYS A 147 -17.73 -3.83 -7.23
C LYS A 147 -17.90 -2.64 -6.28
N GLY A 148 -16.85 -1.85 -6.08
CA GLY A 148 -16.91 -0.61 -5.30
C GLY A 148 -17.35 0.61 -6.11
N GLY A 149 -17.74 0.44 -7.39
CA GLY A 149 -18.06 1.54 -8.30
C GLY A 149 -16.84 2.32 -8.80
N MET A 150 -15.63 1.77 -8.63
CA MET A 150 -14.35 2.39 -8.97
C MET A 150 -13.78 1.80 -10.28
N GLY A 151 -12.63 2.33 -10.73
CA GLY A 151 -11.96 1.79 -11.91
C GLY A 151 -12.82 1.94 -13.16
N SER A 152 -12.87 0.91 -14.00
CA SER A 152 -13.65 0.99 -15.25
C SER A 152 -15.16 1.07 -15.06
N ALA A 153 -15.69 0.88 -13.85
CA ALA A 153 -17.10 1.13 -13.56
C ALA A 153 -17.45 2.64 -13.57
N LEU A 154 -16.47 3.52 -13.34
CA LEU A 154 -16.68 4.96 -13.43
C LEU A 154 -16.97 5.41 -14.87
N LEU A 155 -16.44 4.70 -15.87
CA LEU A 155 -16.55 5.08 -17.28
C LEU A 155 -18.00 5.11 -17.79
N SER A 156 -18.93 4.40 -17.13
CA SER A 156 -20.36 4.44 -17.43
C SER A 156 -21.11 5.56 -16.71
N ASP A 157 -20.44 6.35 -15.87
CA ASP A 157 -21.04 7.44 -15.08
C ASP A 157 -20.19 8.73 -15.18
N PRO A 158 -20.26 9.44 -16.32
CA PRO A 158 -19.46 10.64 -16.54
C PRO A 158 -19.79 11.78 -15.57
N ASP A 159 -21.00 11.85 -15.03
CA ASP A 159 -21.40 12.87 -14.04
C ASP A 159 -20.65 12.66 -12.72
N LYS A 160 -20.51 11.39 -12.28
CA LYS A 160 -19.69 11.04 -11.12
C LYS A 160 -18.21 11.33 -11.36
N ILE A 161 -17.70 11.06 -12.57
CA ILE A 161 -16.32 11.41 -12.96
C ILE A 161 -16.10 12.92 -12.79
N GLU A 162 -16.99 13.75 -13.35
CA GLU A 162 -16.89 15.20 -13.24
C GLU A 162 -16.95 15.68 -11.79
N ALA A 163 -17.84 15.11 -10.98
CA ALA A 163 -17.96 15.44 -9.56
C ALA A 163 -16.66 15.15 -8.80
N ILE A 164 -16.06 13.96 -8.99
CA ILE A 164 -14.81 13.56 -8.34
C ILE A 164 -13.66 14.47 -8.77
N LEU A 165 -13.44 14.63 -10.07
CA LEU A 165 -12.31 15.39 -10.59
C LEU A 165 -12.41 16.87 -10.26
N THR A 166 -13.58 17.48 -10.44
CA THR A 166 -13.80 18.90 -10.09
C THR A 166 -13.58 19.14 -8.60
N ARG A 167 -13.99 18.19 -7.75
CA ARG A 167 -13.80 18.29 -6.30
C ARG A 167 -12.33 18.23 -5.92
N LEU A 168 -11.56 17.34 -6.55
CA LEU A 168 -10.12 17.24 -6.34
C LEU A 168 -9.39 18.49 -6.84
N VAL A 169 -9.60 18.89 -8.10
CA VAL A 169 -8.93 20.04 -8.72
C VAL A 169 -9.14 21.33 -7.92
N LYS A 170 -10.34 21.55 -7.37
CA LYS A 170 -10.64 22.71 -6.52
C LYS A 170 -10.14 22.57 -5.07
N GLY A 171 -9.86 21.35 -4.63
CA GLY A 171 -9.69 21.03 -3.22
C GLY A 171 -8.23 20.88 -2.75
N ILE A 172 -7.28 20.71 -3.69
CA ILE A 172 -5.86 20.53 -3.39
C ILE A 172 -4.97 21.45 -4.24
N SER A 173 -3.72 21.61 -3.81
CA SER A 173 -2.74 22.46 -4.53
C SER A 173 -2.01 21.73 -5.66
N LYS A 174 -1.93 20.41 -5.58
CA LYS A 174 -1.21 19.53 -6.51
C LYS A 174 -2.01 19.28 -7.80
N PRO A 175 -1.34 19.04 -8.93
CA PRO A 175 -2.01 18.66 -10.17
C PRO A 175 -2.79 17.35 -9.97
N VAL A 176 -3.99 17.30 -10.57
CA VAL A 176 -4.85 16.11 -10.59
C VAL A 176 -4.83 15.53 -12.00
N THR A 177 -4.61 14.23 -12.13
CA THR A 177 -4.73 13.48 -13.38
C THR A 177 -5.76 12.37 -13.26
N CYS A 178 -6.07 11.72 -14.37
CA CYS A 178 -6.80 10.45 -14.33
C CYS A 178 -6.27 9.49 -15.40
N LYS A 179 -6.45 8.19 -15.14
CA LYS A 179 -6.11 7.13 -16.08
C LYS A 179 -7.35 6.37 -16.53
N ILE A 180 -7.62 6.37 -17.84
CA ILE A 180 -8.80 5.74 -18.45
C ILE A 180 -8.42 4.57 -19.36
N ARG A 181 -9.44 3.80 -19.76
CA ARG A 181 -9.46 2.97 -20.97
C ARG A 181 -10.36 3.62 -22.02
N ILE A 182 -10.14 3.29 -23.29
CA ILE A 182 -11.02 3.73 -24.39
C ILE A 182 -12.40 3.04 -24.30
N LEU A 183 -13.41 3.69 -24.87
CA LEU A 183 -14.79 3.19 -24.97
C LEU A 183 -15.02 2.46 -26.31
N PRO A 184 -16.14 1.72 -26.47
CA PRO A 184 -16.41 0.95 -27.67
C PRO A 184 -16.39 1.75 -28.98
N SER A 185 -16.79 3.02 -28.93
CA SER A 185 -16.69 3.93 -30.07
C SER A 185 -15.74 5.11 -29.82
N LEU A 186 -15.20 5.63 -30.93
CA LEU A 186 -14.35 6.81 -30.90
C LEU A 186 -15.13 8.05 -30.45
N GLU A 187 -16.39 8.20 -30.88
CA GLU A 187 -17.25 9.31 -30.49
C GLU A 187 -17.49 9.35 -28.97
N GLU A 188 -17.83 8.21 -28.37
CA GLU A 188 -18.01 8.11 -26.91
C GLU A 188 -16.70 8.44 -26.17
N THR A 189 -15.57 7.90 -26.66
CA THR A 189 -14.25 8.18 -26.08
C THR A 189 -13.94 9.68 -26.12
N LEU A 190 -14.13 10.33 -27.27
CA LEU A 190 -13.90 11.77 -27.45
C LEU A 190 -14.87 12.62 -26.61
N GLY A 191 -16.14 12.20 -26.51
CA GLY A 191 -17.12 12.83 -25.64
C GLY A 191 -16.70 12.81 -24.17
N LEU A 192 -16.26 11.64 -23.67
CA LEU A 192 -15.80 11.47 -22.29
C LEU A 192 -14.55 12.31 -21.99
N VAL A 193 -13.52 12.28 -22.84
CA VAL A 193 -12.28 13.03 -22.57
C VAL A 193 -12.48 14.54 -22.58
N LYS A 194 -13.38 15.07 -23.44
CA LYS A 194 -13.75 16.50 -23.44
C LYS A 194 -14.50 16.90 -22.17
N ARG A 195 -15.31 16.00 -21.60
CA ARG A 195 -15.93 16.20 -20.28
C ARG A 195 -14.89 16.21 -19.16
N ILE A 196 -13.97 15.25 -19.17
CA ILE A 196 -12.85 15.19 -18.22
C ILE A 196 -11.99 16.45 -18.28
N GLU A 197 -11.60 16.91 -19.47
CA GLU A 197 -10.77 18.11 -19.65
C GLU A 197 -11.38 19.34 -18.98
N LYS A 198 -12.70 19.54 -19.12
CA LYS A 198 -13.43 20.67 -18.52
C LYS A 198 -13.36 20.74 -17.00
N THR A 199 -13.01 19.63 -16.34
CA THR A 199 -12.86 19.59 -14.87
C THR A 199 -11.57 20.27 -14.39
N GLY A 200 -10.62 20.55 -15.29
CA GLY A 200 -9.34 21.19 -14.99
C GLY A 200 -8.22 20.22 -14.58
N VAL A 201 -8.33 18.93 -14.95
CA VAL A 201 -7.21 17.98 -14.78
C VAL A 201 -5.98 18.43 -15.55
N ALA A 202 -4.80 18.15 -15.00
CA ALA A 202 -3.52 18.58 -15.54
C ALA A 202 -3.00 17.69 -16.68
N ALA A 203 -3.48 16.44 -16.78
CA ALA A 203 -3.17 15.49 -17.85
C ALA A 203 -4.13 14.29 -17.79
N ILE A 204 -4.22 13.54 -18.89
CA ILE A 204 -4.98 12.29 -18.96
C ILE A 204 -4.12 11.16 -19.52
N ALA A 205 -4.09 10.02 -18.80
CA ALA A 205 -3.45 8.81 -19.30
C ALA A 205 -4.48 7.89 -19.97
N VAL A 206 -4.23 7.54 -21.23
CA VAL A 206 -5.15 6.73 -22.04
C VAL A 206 -4.52 5.38 -22.32
N HIS A 207 -5.10 4.32 -21.73
CA HIS A 207 -4.83 2.97 -22.19
C HIS A 207 -5.65 2.71 -23.44
N GLY A 208 -4.99 2.59 -24.60
CA GLY A 208 -5.62 2.32 -25.90
C GLY A 208 -6.19 0.90 -26.05
N ARG A 209 -6.84 0.37 -25.01
CA ARG A 209 -7.59 -0.89 -25.07
C ARG A 209 -8.91 -0.72 -24.31
N MET A 210 -9.98 -1.27 -24.86
CA MET A 210 -11.30 -1.33 -24.23
C MET A 210 -11.26 -2.21 -22.98
N LYS A 211 -12.31 -2.15 -22.14
CA LYS A 211 -12.37 -2.90 -20.87
C LYS A 211 -12.24 -4.42 -21.07
N GLU A 212 -12.86 -4.94 -22.12
CA GLU A 212 -12.93 -6.37 -22.46
C GLU A 212 -11.63 -6.87 -23.12
N GLU A 213 -10.82 -5.95 -23.64
CA GLU A 213 -9.59 -6.27 -24.36
C GLU A 213 -8.45 -6.62 -23.40
N ARG A 214 -7.97 -7.85 -23.58
CA ARG A 214 -6.78 -8.42 -22.92
C ARG A 214 -5.48 -7.94 -23.55
N PRO A 215 -4.32 -8.12 -22.87
CA PRO A 215 -3.03 -7.64 -23.37
C PRO A 215 -2.55 -8.25 -24.69
N ARG A 216 -3.15 -9.37 -25.13
CA ARG A 216 -2.90 -10.01 -26.44
C ARG A 216 -3.52 -9.25 -27.62
N HIS A 217 -4.53 -8.42 -27.37
CA HIS A 217 -5.12 -7.58 -28.42
C HIS A 217 -4.19 -6.39 -28.66
N ALA A 218 -4.18 -5.91 -29.90
CA ALA A 218 -3.40 -4.73 -30.26
C ALA A 218 -3.84 -3.51 -29.44
N VAL A 219 -2.93 -2.55 -29.30
CA VAL A 219 -3.28 -1.23 -28.75
C VAL A 219 -3.79 -0.35 -29.89
N HIS A 220 -4.92 0.33 -29.66
CA HIS A 220 -5.55 1.25 -30.60
C HIS A 220 -4.84 2.61 -30.55
N CYS A 221 -3.73 2.74 -31.29
CA CYS A 221 -2.96 3.98 -31.37
C CYS A 221 -3.74 5.13 -32.02
N ASP A 222 -4.64 4.80 -32.95
CA ASP A 222 -5.57 5.71 -33.61
C ASP A 222 -6.52 6.38 -32.62
N TYR A 223 -7.05 5.64 -31.64
CA TYR A 223 -7.87 6.22 -30.57
C TYR A 223 -7.07 7.19 -29.70
N ILE A 224 -5.84 6.81 -29.30
CA ILE A 224 -4.99 7.69 -28.48
C ILE A 224 -4.66 8.98 -29.26
N ARG A 225 -4.34 8.85 -30.55
CA ARG A 225 -4.07 9.98 -31.44
C ARG A 225 -5.26 10.92 -31.57
N ALA A 226 -6.43 10.37 -31.87
CA ALA A 226 -7.65 11.17 -31.97
C ALA A 226 -7.96 11.91 -30.66
N VAL A 227 -7.71 11.29 -29.50
CA VAL A 227 -7.81 11.98 -28.19
C VAL A 227 -6.80 13.12 -28.08
N ALA A 228 -5.52 12.86 -28.38
CA ALA A 228 -4.46 13.87 -28.32
C ALA A 228 -4.70 15.09 -29.23
N GLU A 229 -5.31 14.89 -30.39
CA GLU A 229 -5.66 15.97 -31.33
C GLU A 229 -6.90 16.78 -30.90
N ASN A 230 -7.71 16.26 -29.96
CA ASN A 230 -9.02 16.83 -29.60
C ASN A 230 -9.08 17.46 -28.19
N VAL A 231 -7.99 17.43 -27.43
CA VAL A 231 -7.86 18.07 -26.12
C VAL A 231 -6.60 18.93 -26.06
N SER A 232 -6.63 19.97 -25.24
CA SER A 232 -5.53 20.90 -24.99
C SER A 232 -4.59 20.44 -23.86
N ILE A 233 -5.07 19.55 -23.00
CA ILE A 233 -4.27 18.98 -21.91
C ILE A 233 -3.32 17.88 -22.41
N PRO A 234 -2.19 17.63 -21.73
CA PRO A 234 -1.26 16.56 -22.09
C PRO A 234 -1.93 15.19 -22.04
N VAL A 235 -1.82 14.44 -23.14
CA VAL A 235 -2.21 13.03 -23.23
C VAL A 235 -1.00 12.14 -23.02
N ILE A 236 -1.14 11.14 -22.14
CA ILE A 236 -0.12 10.15 -21.83
C ILE A 236 -0.54 8.81 -22.45
N ALA A 237 0.19 8.36 -23.47
CA ALA A 237 -0.11 7.10 -24.15
C ALA A 237 0.26 5.89 -23.28
N ASN A 238 -0.63 4.90 -23.20
CA ASN A 238 -0.41 3.67 -22.46
C ASN A 238 -0.92 2.44 -23.22
N GLY A 239 -0.25 1.31 -23.00
CA GLY A 239 -0.65 0.01 -23.57
C GLY A 239 0.38 -0.62 -24.51
N GLY A 240 1.45 0.10 -24.86
CA GLY A 240 2.44 -0.36 -25.84
C GLY A 240 3.49 -1.37 -25.34
N SER A 241 3.47 -1.83 -24.08
CA SER A 241 4.46 -2.81 -23.60
C SER A 241 4.40 -4.12 -24.37
N LEU A 242 5.58 -4.68 -24.72
CA LEU A 242 5.82 -5.87 -25.57
C LEU A 242 5.60 -5.62 -27.06
N ASP A 243 4.50 -4.94 -27.38
CA ASP A 243 4.13 -4.57 -28.74
C ASP A 243 3.39 -3.22 -28.71
N PRO A 244 3.98 -2.14 -29.25
CA PRO A 244 5.23 -2.10 -30.03
C PRO A 244 6.54 -1.96 -29.21
N ILE A 245 6.47 -1.66 -27.91
CA ILE A 245 7.64 -1.21 -27.12
C ILE A 245 8.42 -2.39 -26.54
N LYS A 246 9.66 -2.58 -27.01
CA LYS A 246 10.62 -3.59 -26.56
C LYS A 246 11.94 -2.98 -26.08
N THR A 247 12.29 -1.80 -26.59
CA THR A 247 13.54 -1.08 -26.33
C THR A 247 13.25 0.36 -25.91
N PHE A 248 14.29 1.08 -25.50
CA PHE A 248 14.20 2.50 -25.16
C PHE A 248 13.72 3.35 -26.36
N ASP A 249 14.26 3.11 -27.56
CA ASP A 249 13.94 3.88 -28.77
C ASP A 249 12.48 3.70 -29.21
N ASP A 250 11.87 2.55 -28.90
CA ASP A 250 10.45 2.30 -29.22
C ASP A 250 9.50 3.18 -28.41
N ILE A 251 9.96 3.75 -27.27
CA ILE A 251 9.16 4.66 -26.45
C ILE A 251 8.82 5.91 -27.26
N GLU A 252 9.81 6.49 -27.94
CA GLU A 252 9.62 7.67 -28.76
C GLU A 252 8.79 7.37 -30.01
N GLN A 253 9.05 6.25 -30.69
CA GLN A 253 8.24 5.81 -31.83
C GLN A 253 6.76 5.63 -31.45
N PHE A 254 6.48 5.07 -30.26
CA PHE A 254 5.11 4.93 -29.76
C PHE A 254 4.48 6.29 -29.42
N ARG A 255 5.27 7.23 -28.88
CA ARG A 255 4.84 8.61 -28.61
C ARG A 255 4.42 9.30 -29.90
N GLU A 256 5.26 9.24 -30.93
CA GLU A 256 4.99 9.79 -32.27
C GLU A 256 3.77 9.13 -32.93
N ALA A 257 3.72 7.79 -32.90
CA ALA A 257 2.60 7.04 -33.47
C ALA A 257 1.26 7.36 -32.80
N THR A 258 1.25 7.77 -31.54
CA THR A 258 0.03 8.14 -30.82
C THR A 258 -0.22 9.64 -30.77
N GLY A 259 0.67 10.48 -31.30
CA GLY A 259 0.58 11.94 -31.16
C GLY A 259 0.57 12.42 -29.70
N ALA A 260 0.90 11.55 -28.74
CA ALA A 260 0.78 11.84 -27.33
C ALA A 260 1.93 12.71 -26.83
N SER A 261 1.71 13.39 -25.71
CA SER A 261 2.73 14.24 -25.09
C SER A 261 3.78 13.42 -24.35
N SER A 262 3.38 12.29 -23.78
CA SER A 262 4.22 11.42 -22.94
C SER A 262 3.82 9.96 -23.08
N VAL A 263 4.68 9.05 -22.59
CA VAL A 263 4.43 7.60 -22.63
C VAL A 263 4.52 7.01 -21.24
N MET A 264 3.54 6.16 -20.92
CA MET A 264 3.46 5.43 -19.66
C MET A 264 3.63 3.92 -19.89
N LEU A 265 4.59 3.30 -19.20
CA LEU A 265 4.92 1.88 -19.34
C LEU A 265 4.57 1.09 -18.08
N ALA A 266 3.90 -0.05 -18.26
CA ALA A 266 3.54 -0.97 -17.18
C ALA A 266 4.37 -2.26 -17.27
N ARG A 267 3.96 -3.20 -18.12
CA ARG A 267 4.54 -4.55 -18.18
C ARG A 267 6.02 -4.55 -18.55
N ALA A 268 6.44 -3.70 -19.48
CA ALA A 268 7.85 -3.61 -19.87
C ALA A 268 8.73 -3.26 -18.67
N ALA A 269 8.33 -2.23 -17.89
CA ALA A 269 9.02 -1.82 -16.68
C ALA A 269 8.88 -2.83 -15.53
N MET A 270 7.75 -3.54 -15.42
CA MET A 270 7.58 -4.63 -14.45
C MET A 270 8.56 -5.79 -14.69
N TRP A 271 8.83 -6.12 -15.95
CA TRP A 271 9.76 -7.18 -16.31
C TRP A 271 11.21 -6.73 -16.19
N ASN A 272 11.49 -5.50 -16.61
CA ASN A 272 12.79 -4.89 -16.45
C ASN A 272 12.65 -3.34 -16.45
N PRO A 273 12.75 -2.68 -15.28
CA PRO A 273 12.65 -1.22 -15.17
C PRO A 273 13.77 -0.48 -15.90
N SER A 274 14.85 -1.14 -16.31
CA SER A 274 15.88 -0.53 -17.15
C SER A 274 15.40 -0.25 -18.58
N ILE A 275 14.13 -0.53 -18.93
CA ILE A 275 13.52 -0.07 -20.18
C ILE A 275 13.59 1.46 -20.33
N PHE A 276 13.66 2.20 -19.22
CA PHE A 276 13.80 3.65 -19.22
C PHE A 276 15.25 4.13 -19.45
N ARG A 277 16.22 3.23 -19.48
CA ARG A 277 17.64 3.57 -19.58
C ARG A 277 18.02 3.90 -21.02
N CYS A 278 18.41 5.15 -21.26
CA CYS A 278 18.76 5.63 -22.59
C CYS A 278 19.99 4.95 -23.22
N GLN A 279 20.92 4.41 -22.42
CA GLN A 279 22.05 3.62 -22.92
C GLN A 279 21.69 2.15 -23.20
N GLY A 280 20.40 1.81 -23.23
CA GLY A 280 19.90 0.46 -23.43
C GLY A 280 19.68 -0.31 -22.12
N MET A 281 18.92 -1.39 -22.22
CA MET A 281 18.56 -2.21 -21.07
C MET A 281 19.76 -2.99 -20.52
N VAL A 282 19.83 -3.11 -19.20
CA VAL A 282 20.79 -3.98 -18.51
C VAL A 282 20.18 -5.37 -18.28
N SER A 283 21.01 -6.31 -17.84
CA SER A 283 20.56 -7.67 -17.56
C SER A 283 19.49 -7.70 -16.46
N VAL A 284 18.55 -8.63 -16.55
CA VAL A 284 17.51 -8.77 -15.51
C VAL A 284 18.10 -9.19 -14.16
N ASP A 285 19.24 -9.88 -14.16
CA ASP A 285 19.91 -10.32 -12.93
C ASP A 285 20.47 -9.11 -12.15
N GLU A 286 21.15 -8.19 -12.83
CA GLU A 286 21.62 -6.93 -12.25
C GLU A 286 20.46 -6.09 -11.68
N VAL A 287 19.36 -6.00 -12.44
CA VAL A 287 18.14 -5.30 -12.03
C VAL A 287 17.52 -5.91 -10.77
N MET A 288 17.48 -7.23 -10.68
CA MET A 288 16.95 -7.93 -9.51
C MET A 288 17.80 -7.67 -8.27
N GLU A 289 19.13 -7.67 -8.40
CA GLU A 289 20.04 -7.32 -7.30
C GLU A 289 19.80 -5.89 -6.80
N GLU A 290 19.71 -4.89 -7.69
CA GLU A 290 19.41 -3.50 -7.31
C GLU A 290 18.01 -3.36 -6.68
N TYR A 291 17.01 -4.09 -7.19
CA TYR A 291 15.68 -4.13 -6.59
C TYR A 291 15.71 -4.69 -5.17
N VAL A 292 16.47 -5.76 -4.92
CA VAL A 292 16.64 -6.35 -3.58
C VAL A 292 17.29 -5.35 -2.62
N LYS A 293 18.30 -4.57 -3.07
CA LYS A 293 18.91 -3.52 -2.24
C LYS A 293 17.87 -2.53 -1.74
N TYR A 294 17.04 -2.02 -2.65
CA TYR A 294 15.94 -1.12 -2.26
C TYR A 294 14.92 -1.78 -1.35
N ALA A 295 14.55 -3.03 -1.63
CA ALA A 295 13.60 -3.77 -0.80
C ALA A 295 14.09 -3.93 0.64
N VAL A 296 15.39 -4.19 0.85
CA VAL A 296 15.98 -4.30 2.19
C VAL A 296 16.10 -2.95 2.87
N CYS A 297 16.66 -1.94 2.19
CA CYS A 297 16.91 -0.62 2.79
C CYS A 297 15.63 0.10 3.20
N TYR A 298 14.51 -0.17 2.53
CA TYR A 298 13.21 0.42 2.83
C TYR A 298 12.25 -0.55 3.51
N ASP A 299 12.74 -1.62 4.12
CA ASP A 299 11.94 -2.61 4.87
C ASP A 299 10.67 -3.03 4.13
N ASN A 300 10.84 -3.40 2.85
CA ASN A 300 9.72 -3.78 1.99
C ASN A 300 9.21 -5.16 2.38
N ASN A 301 7.89 -5.36 2.32
CA ASN A 301 7.28 -6.62 2.68
C ASN A 301 7.83 -7.78 1.84
N THR A 302 8.25 -8.88 2.48
CA THR A 302 8.85 -10.04 1.81
C THR A 302 7.98 -10.62 0.69
N PHE A 303 6.67 -10.75 0.91
CA PHE A 303 5.76 -11.28 -0.12
C PHE A 303 5.70 -10.36 -1.34
N ASN A 304 5.76 -9.05 -1.12
CA ASN A 304 5.82 -8.06 -2.18
C ASN A 304 7.16 -8.13 -2.94
N THR A 305 8.29 -8.17 -2.22
CA THR A 305 9.63 -8.33 -2.80
C THR A 305 9.69 -9.56 -3.69
N LYS A 306 9.29 -10.72 -3.15
CA LYS A 306 9.23 -11.99 -3.89
C LYS A 306 8.31 -11.91 -5.11
N TYR A 307 7.13 -11.31 -4.98
CA TYR A 307 6.19 -11.16 -6.09
C TYR A 307 6.81 -10.43 -7.28
N CYS A 308 7.47 -9.30 -7.04
CA CYS A 308 8.10 -8.48 -8.09
C CYS A 308 9.27 -9.21 -8.75
N LEU A 309 10.13 -9.86 -7.96
CA LEU A 309 11.23 -10.67 -8.50
C LEU A 309 10.72 -11.84 -9.37
N CYS A 310 9.62 -12.50 -8.97
CA CYS A 310 8.98 -13.51 -9.82
C CYS A 310 8.43 -12.91 -11.14
N GLN A 311 7.94 -11.66 -11.14
CA GLN A 311 7.54 -11.00 -12.38
C GLN A 311 8.74 -10.72 -13.31
N MET A 312 9.90 -10.38 -12.76
CA MET A 312 11.14 -10.17 -13.52
C MET A 312 11.68 -11.48 -14.09
N LEU A 313 11.64 -12.57 -13.30
CA LEU A 313 12.08 -13.90 -13.75
C LEU A 313 11.25 -14.45 -14.91
N ARG A 314 9.95 -14.17 -14.95
CA ARG A 314 9.02 -14.67 -15.97
C ARG A 314 9.14 -16.18 -16.17
N GLU A 315 9.69 -16.63 -17.29
CA GLU A 315 9.87 -18.03 -17.66
C GLU A 315 11.00 -18.71 -16.83
N ARG A 316 11.91 -17.92 -16.26
CA ARG A 316 13.01 -18.39 -15.39
C ARG A 316 12.54 -18.74 -13.97
N VAL A 317 11.25 -18.63 -13.65
CA VAL A 317 10.73 -19.01 -12.31
C VAL A 317 10.96 -20.51 -12.00
N GLU A 318 11.00 -21.37 -13.03
CA GLU A 318 11.29 -22.81 -12.86
C GLU A 318 12.78 -23.15 -12.73
N SER A 319 13.67 -22.16 -12.88
CA SER A 319 15.11 -22.35 -12.69
C SER A 319 15.44 -22.70 -11.23
N PRO A 320 16.63 -23.26 -10.94
CA PRO A 320 17.06 -23.52 -9.56
C PRO A 320 16.95 -22.27 -8.66
N MET A 321 17.39 -21.11 -9.16
CA MET A 321 17.26 -19.83 -8.47
C MET A 321 15.80 -19.42 -8.25
N GLY A 322 14.94 -19.59 -9.25
CA GLY A 322 13.51 -19.29 -9.14
C GLY A 322 12.79 -20.16 -8.10
N LYS A 323 13.16 -21.44 -8.00
CA LYS A 323 12.64 -22.36 -6.96
C LYS A 323 13.11 -21.98 -5.56
N GLN A 324 14.38 -21.60 -5.40
CA GLN A 324 14.91 -21.10 -4.13
C GLN A 324 14.20 -19.80 -3.71
N LEU A 325 14.04 -18.84 -4.65
CA LEU A 325 13.30 -17.61 -4.41
C LEU A 325 11.85 -17.89 -4.00
N HIS A 326 11.19 -18.86 -4.64
CA HIS A 326 9.83 -19.24 -4.29
C HIS A 326 9.72 -19.75 -2.85
N ALA A 327 10.71 -20.55 -2.43
CA ALA A 327 10.80 -21.13 -1.09
C ALA A 327 11.10 -20.09 0.01
N ALA A 328 11.76 -18.97 -0.31
CA ALA A 328 12.11 -17.92 0.64
C ALA A 328 10.88 -17.30 1.34
N GLN A 329 10.97 -17.15 2.66
CA GLN A 329 9.96 -16.62 3.57
C GLN A 329 10.38 -15.29 4.21
N THR A 330 11.66 -14.92 4.16
CA THR A 330 12.19 -13.65 4.69
C THR A 330 13.00 -12.89 3.64
N ASN A 331 13.20 -11.58 3.81
CA ASN A 331 14.09 -10.81 2.94
C ASN A 331 15.56 -11.27 3.08
N GLU A 332 15.95 -11.82 4.24
CA GLU A 332 17.27 -12.43 4.45
C GLU A 332 17.47 -13.64 3.52
N GLU A 333 16.51 -14.57 3.51
CA GLU A 333 16.53 -15.74 2.62
C GLU A 333 16.48 -15.32 1.15
N ILE A 334 15.75 -14.25 0.80
CA ILE A 334 15.81 -13.68 -0.56
C ILE A 334 17.23 -13.22 -0.86
N CYS A 335 17.88 -12.46 0.03
CA CYS A 335 19.26 -12.01 -0.18
C CYS A 335 20.24 -13.19 -0.31
N GLU A 336 20.07 -14.29 0.41
CA GLU A 336 20.87 -15.50 0.26
C GLU A 336 20.80 -16.09 -1.16
N VAL A 337 19.61 -16.10 -1.78
CA VAL A 337 19.43 -16.57 -3.17
C VAL A 337 20.26 -15.75 -4.17
N PHE A 338 20.43 -14.46 -3.92
CA PHE A 338 21.25 -13.57 -4.74
C PHE A 338 22.70 -13.44 -4.27
N GLY A 339 23.13 -14.21 -3.25
CA GLY A 339 24.49 -14.10 -2.70
C GLY A 339 24.76 -12.78 -1.94
N MET A 340 23.72 -12.13 -1.45
CA MET A 340 23.74 -10.78 -0.84
C MET A 340 23.59 -10.80 0.70
N SER A 341 23.94 -11.91 1.36
CA SER A 341 23.79 -12.05 2.82
C SER A 341 24.59 -11.02 3.62
N ASP A 342 25.81 -10.69 3.17
CA ASP A 342 26.65 -9.68 3.83
C ASP A 342 26.06 -8.28 3.70
N PHE A 343 25.47 -7.97 2.53
CA PHE A 343 24.74 -6.72 2.34
C PHE A 343 23.53 -6.63 3.28
N TYR A 344 22.74 -7.71 3.39
CA TYR A 344 21.58 -7.74 4.28
C TYR A 344 21.98 -7.47 5.74
N LYS A 345 22.99 -8.18 6.25
CA LYS A 345 23.49 -7.99 7.61
C LYS A 345 23.96 -6.56 7.87
N LYS A 346 24.70 -5.98 6.92
CA LYS A 346 25.17 -4.59 7.01
C LYS A 346 24.01 -3.61 7.04
N ALA A 347 23.05 -3.75 6.12
CA ALA A 347 21.87 -2.89 6.06
C ALA A 347 21.04 -2.96 7.34
N GLN A 348 20.80 -4.16 7.88
CA GLN A 348 20.07 -4.32 9.15
C GLN A 348 20.83 -3.70 10.34
N ALA A 349 22.15 -3.87 10.40
CA ALA A 349 22.96 -3.24 11.45
C ALA A 349 22.91 -1.71 11.39
N GLU A 350 22.90 -1.12 10.18
CA GLU A 350 22.74 0.33 10.00
C GLU A 350 21.36 0.82 10.46
N LEU A 351 20.28 0.10 10.12
CA LEU A 351 18.92 0.44 10.58
C LEU A 351 18.78 0.32 12.11
N GLU A 352 19.34 -0.73 12.71
CA GLU A 352 19.36 -0.88 14.17
C GLU A 352 20.17 0.23 14.86
N ALA A 353 21.31 0.63 14.28
CA ALA A 353 22.13 1.72 14.80
C ALA A 353 21.38 3.05 14.76
N ARG A 354 20.69 3.36 13.65
CA ARG A 354 19.83 4.56 13.53
C ARG A 354 18.72 4.56 14.56
N LYS A 355 18.04 3.42 14.72
CA LYS A 355 16.98 3.26 15.73
C LYS A 355 17.52 3.54 17.15
N LYS A 356 18.64 2.93 17.53
CA LYS A 356 19.29 3.17 18.83
C LYS A 356 19.69 4.63 19.03
N ALA A 357 20.20 5.30 17.99
CA ALA A 357 20.57 6.71 18.04
C ALA A 357 19.34 7.62 18.22
N LEU A 358 18.23 7.32 17.54
CA LEU A 358 16.96 8.04 17.71
C LEU A 358 16.37 7.81 19.10
N ASP A 359 16.39 6.57 19.60
CA ASP A 359 15.93 6.26 20.96
C ASP A 359 16.75 7.03 22.01
N ALA A 360 18.08 7.12 21.83
CA ALA A 360 18.98 7.90 22.70
C ALA A 360 18.74 9.43 22.61
N ASN A 361 18.45 9.94 21.40
CA ASN A 361 18.14 11.37 21.17
C ASN A 361 16.71 11.74 21.58
N SER A 362 15.79 10.78 21.64
CA SER A 362 14.44 10.95 22.20
C SER A 362 14.46 10.95 23.74
N SER A 363 15.60 11.29 24.34
CA SER A 363 15.75 11.60 25.77
C SER A 363 15.01 12.89 26.17
N SER A 364 13.74 13.03 25.77
CA SER A 364 12.72 13.53 26.69
C SER A 364 12.64 12.53 27.85
N LEU A 365 13.31 12.88 28.95
CA LEU A 365 13.16 12.40 30.33
C LEU A 365 12.69 10.94 30.49
N PRO A 366 13.47 10.04 31.11
CA PRO A 366 12.98 8.71 31.46
C PRO A 366 11.69 8.85 32.29
N ASP A 367 10.56 8.50 31.66
CA ASP A 367 9.29 8.04 32.22
C ASP A 367 9.20 8.25 33.75
N GLN A 368 9.12 9.51 34.20
CA GLN A 368 8.85 9.80 35.61
C GLN A 368 7.33 9.81 35.78
N PRO A 369 6.79 9.08 36.77
CA PRO A 369 5.38 9.14 37.06
C PRO A 369 4.95 10.57 37.39
N VAL A 370 4.05 11.13 36.59
CA VAL A 370 3.48 12.47 36.79
C VAL A 370 2.15 12.34 37.52
N LEU A 371 1.97 13.08 38.61
CA LEU A 371 0.70 13.13 39.31
C LEU A 371 -0.24 14.11 38.59
N ASP A 372 -1.29 13.57 37.96
CA ASP A 372 -2.39 14.31 37.35
C ASP A 372 -3.64 14.18 38.23
N GLY A 373 -3.86 15.19 39.07
CA GLY A 373 -4.90 15.16 40.11
C GLY A 373 -4.64 14.06 41.13
N ASP A 374 -5.54 13.07 41.20
CA ASP A 374 -5.41 11.89 42.08
C ASP A 374 -4.91 10.64 41.34
N VAL A 375 -4.43 10.79 40.10
CA VAL A 375 -3.97 9.70 39.24
C VAL A 375 -2.51 9.87 38.86
N ILE A 376 -1.72 8.82 39.06
CA ILE A 376 -0.34 8.75 38.62
C ILE A 376 -0.33 8.31 37.15
N THR A 377 0.37 9.08 36.30
CA THR A 377 0.34 8.91 34.85
C THR A 377 1.72 8.82 34.24
N MET A 378 1.83 8.04 33.16
CA MET A 378 3.04 7.91 32.33
C MET A 378 2.63 7.67 30.88
N ALA A 379 3.48 8.02 29.91
CA ALA A 379 3.19 7.85 28.50
C ALA A 379 3.61 6.47 28.00
N ILE A 380 2.82 5.43 28.30
CA ILE A 380 3.18 4.03 28.06
C ILE A 380 2.21 3.31 27.14
N LYS A 381 2.72 2.60 26.14
CA LYS A 381 1.95 1.62 25.35
C LYS A 381 2.31 0.20 25.73
N PHE A 382 1.35 -0.72 25.59
CA PHE A 382 1.64 -2.14 25.74
C PHE A 382 2.03 -2.76 24.38
N GLU A 383 3.30 -3.11 24.22
CA GLU A 383 3.77 -3.79 23.03
C GLU A 383 3.86 -5.31 23.25
N ARG A 384 2.97 -6.09 22.65
CA ARG A 384 2.90 -7.56 22.86
C ARG A 384 4.23 -8.28 22.59
N ARG A 385 5.04 -7.79 21.66
CA ARG A 385 6.34 -8.37 21.28
C ARG A 385 7.40 -8.29 22.38
N GLU A 386 7.24 -7.37 23.33
CA GLU A 386 8.21 -7.17 24.43
C GLU A 386 7.99 -8.14 25.60
N TYR A 387 6.93 -8.96 25.58
CA TYR A 387 6.55 -9.83 26.68
C TYR A 387 6.44 -11.30 26.23
N PRO A 388 6.78 -12.27 27.07
CA PRO A 388 6.58 -13.69 26.77
C PRO A 388 5.11 -14.02 26.46
N PRO A 389 4.81 -15.01 25.59
CA PRO A 389 3.42 -15.34 25.24
C PRO A 389 2.52 -15.68 26.44
N GLN A 390 3.11 -16.27 27.48
CA GLN A 390 2.39 -16.80 28.64
C GLN A 390 2.22 -15.78 29.77
N ILE A 391 2.88 -14.62 29.70
CA ILE A 391 2.94 -13.67 30.80
C ILE A 391 2.54 -12.28 30.31
N THR A 392 1.81 -11.53 31.14
CA THR A 392 1.37 -10.17 30.83
C THR A 392 1.55 -9.27 32.05
N PRO A 393 1.77 -7.95 31.86
CA PRO A 393 1.86 -7.00 32.97
C PRO A 393 0.69 -7.07 33.96
N LYS A 394 -0.54 -7.24 33.47
CA LYS A 394 -1.74 -7.40 34.31
C LYS A 394 -1.69 -8.65 35.19
N MET A 395 -1.14 -9.76 34.68
CA MET A 395 -0.92 -10.97 35.49
C MET A 395 0.16 -10.74 36.54
N TYR A 396 1.25 -10.06 36.16
CA TYR A 396 2.32 -9.68 37.08
C TYR A 396 1.84 -8.82 38.25
N LEU A 397 1.08 -7.76 37.94
CA LEU A 397 0.52 -6.89 38.96
C LEU A 397 -0.45 -7.61 39.89
N LEU A 398 -1.24 -8.55 39.36
CA LEU A 398 -2.14 -9.38 40.18
C LEU A 398 -1.37 -10.27 41.15
N GLU A 399 -0.36 -11.01 40.68
CA GLU A 399 0.43 -11.90 41.55
C GLU A 399 1.28 -11.11 42.56
N TRP A 400 1.84 -9.97 42.14
CA TRP A 400 2.52 -9.06 43.06
C TRP A 400 1.57 -8.57 44.15
N SER A 401 0.37 -8.11 43.80
CA SER A 401 -0.62 -7.63 44.77
C SER A 401 -0.99 -8.72 45.79
N ARG A 402 -1.13 -9.97 45.35
CA ARG A 402 -1.37 -11.12 46.25
C ARG A 402 -0.20 -11.37 47.19
N LYS A 403 1.03 -11.32 46.68
CA LYS A 403 2.24 -11.52 47.49
C LYS A 403 2.37 -10.46 48.58
N GLU A 404 2.05 -9.22 48.24
CA GLU A 404 2.04 -8.08 49.17
C GLU A 404 0.77 -8.02 50.04
N LYS A 405 -0.12 -9.01 49.94
CA LYS A 405 -1.40 -9.10 50.69
C LYS A 405 -2.31 -7.87 50.49
N LEU A 406 -2.25 -7.27 49.30
CA LEU A 406 -3.11 -6.18 48.88
C LEU A 406 -4.41 -6.70 48.28
N GLU A 407 -5.42 -5.84 48.23
CA GLU A 407 -6.62 -6.11 47.45
C GLU A 407 -6.30 -6.28 45.96
N GLN A 408 -7.16 -7.03 45.26
CA GLN A 408 -7.04 -7.24 43.82
C GLN A 408 -7.05 -5.90 43.06
N PRO A 409 -6.14 -5.72 42.08
CA PRO A 409 -6.17 -4.55 41.20
C PRO A 409 -7.52 -4.39 40.47
N VAL A 410 -8.12 -3.19 40.56
CA VAL A 410 -9.40 -2.87 39.92
C VAL A 410 -9.17 -1.97 38.71
N TYR A 411 -9.71 -2.34 37.56
CA TYR A 411 -9.55 -1.58 36.31
C TYR A 411 -10.85 -0.87 35.93
N LYS A 412 -10.76 0.43 35.68
CA LYS A 412 -11.83 1.24 35.08
C LYS A 412 -11.39 1.69 33.70
N THR A 413 -12.12 1.29 32.66
CA THR A 413 -11.76 1.61 31.27
C THR A 413 -12.83 2.47 30.63
N GLU A 414 -12.39 3.55 30.00
CA GLU A 414 -13.21 4.50 29.25
C GLU A 414 -12.95 4.31 27.76
N GLN A 415 -13.98 4.53 26.94
CA GLN A 415 -13.88 4.50 25.49
C GLN A 415 -14.19 5.89 24.92
N ARG A 416 -13.29 6.42 24.10
CA ARG A 416 -13.46 7.70 23.42
C ARG A 416 -14.36 7.54 22.19
N ALA A 417 -15.37 8.39 22.08
CA ALA A 417 -16.40 8.26 21.04
C ALA A 417 -15.90 8.54 19.61
N GLN A 418 -14.88 9.40 19.46
CA GLN A 418 -14.39 9.87 18.15
C GLN A 418 -13.67 8.77 17.36
N ASP A 419 -12.83 7.99 18.04
CA ASP A 419 -11.93 7.01 17.43
C ASP A 419 -12.08 5.60 18.02
N ARG A 420 -13.06 5.41 18.93
CA ARG A 420 -13.34 4.16 19.64
C ARG A 420 -12.13 3.62 20.42
N CYS A 421 -11.12 4.44 20.70
CA CYS A 421 -9.95 4.05 21.48
C CYS A 421 -10.27 3.99 22.98
N PHE A 422 -9.48 3.23 23.73
CA PHE A 422 -9.68 2.90 25.13
C PHE A 422 -8.56 3.45 25.99
N GLN A 423 -8.89 3.92 27.19
CA GLN A 423 -7.93 4.27 28.22
C GLN A 423 -8.35 3.61 29.53
N SER A 424 -7.41 2.97 30.23
CA SER A 424 -7.69 2.27 31.48
C SER A 424 -6.96 2.92 32.64
N THR A 425 -7.63 2.97 33.79
CA THR A 425 -7.06 3.34 35.07
C THR A 425 -7.11 2.13 35.99
N VAL A 426 -5.96 1.72 36.53
CA VAL A 426 -5.88 0.67 37.55
C VAL A 426 -5.80 1.28 38.93
N ILE A 427 -6.51 0.69 39.88
CA ILE A 427 -6.53 1.08 41.29
C ILE A 427 -5.86 -0.02 42.10
N VAL A 428 -4.79 0.32 42.82
CA VAL A 428 -4.04 -0.57 43.70
C VAL A 428 -3.69 0.18 44.98
N ALA A 429 -4.02 -0.39 46.14
CA ALA A 429 -3.78 0.22 47.46
C ALA A 429 -4.28 1.69 47.54
N ASN A 430 -5.50 1.95 47.07
CA ASN A 430 -6.13 3.27 46.99
C ASN A 430 -5.41 4.32 46.13
N LYS A 431 -4.41 3.93 45.33
CA LYS A 431 -3.76 4.79 44.34
C LYS A 431 -4.22 4.42 42.94
N LYS A 432 -4.35 5.43 42.07
CA LYS A 432 -4.78 5.28 40.68
C LYS A 432 -3.59 5.43 39.75
N TYR A 433 -3.49 4.58 38.75
CA TYR A 433 -2.43 4.59 37.74
C TYR A 433 -3.02 4.47 36.34
N ARG A 434 -2.53 5.27 35.39
CA ARG A 434 -3.10 5.33 34.03
C ARG A 434 -2.03 5.70 33.00
N SER A 435 -2.09 5.08 31.83
CA SER A 435 -1.31 5.58 30.70
C SER A 435 -1.97 6.82 30.09
N THR A 436 -1.19 7.85 29.77
CA THR A 436 -1.68 9.01 29.01
C THR A 436 -1.99 8.68 27.55
N LEU A 437 -1.51 7.54 27.05
CA LEU A 437 -1.72 7.07 25.69
C LEU A 437 -3.02 6.25 25.59
N TRP A 438 -3.77 6.47 24.51
CA TRP A 438 -5.01 5.74 24.20
C TRP A 438 -4.71 4.51 23.36
N GLU A 439 -5.39 3.40 23.64
CA GLU A 439 -5.14 2.08 23.05
C GLU A 439 -6.34 1.60 22.24
N LYS A 440 -6.11 0.93 21.10
CA LYS A 440 -7.21 0.43 20.24
C LYS A 440 -8.00 -0.74 20.86
N SER A 441 -7.46 -1.36 21.90
CA SER A 441 -8.06 -2.50 22.58
C SER A 441 -8.19 -2.24 24.07
N LYS A 442 -9.38 -2.49 24.63
CA LYS A 442 -9.58 -2.50 26.09
C LYS A 442 -8.54 -3.37 26.80
N LYS A 443 -8.20 -4.53 26.23
CA LYS A 443 -7.20 -5.43 26.82
C LYS A 443 -5.82 -4.76 26.89
N PHE A 444 -5.42 -4.02 25.86
CA PHE A 444 -4.12 -3.35 25.81
C PHE A 444 -4.09 -2.13 26.72
N ALA A 445 -5.18 -1.36 26.79
CA ALA A 445 -5.35 -0.27 27.74
C ALA A 445 -5.15 -0.74 29.19
N GLU A 446 -5.72 -1.89 29.55
CA GLU A 446 -5.54 -2.49 30.88
C GLU A 446 -4.09 -2.96 31.12
N GLN A 447 -3.39 -3.48 30.09
CA GLN A 447 -1.97 -3.81 30.24
C GLN A 447 -1.12 -2.55 30.44
N ALA A 448 -1.35 -1.51 29.65
CA ALA A 448 -0.63 -0.24 29.76
C ALA A 448 -0.79 0.37 31.15
N ALA A 449 -2.02 0.40 31.70
CA ALA A 449 -2.26 0.87 33.06
C ALA A 449 -1.54 0.02 34.13
N ALA A 450 -1.47 -1.31 33.92
CA ALA A 450 -0.71 -2.19 34.80
C ALA A 450 0.80 -1.89 34.78
N ILE A 451 1.35 -1.57 33.60
CA ILE A 451 2.76 -1.18 33.44
C ILE A 451 3.04 0.12 34.23
N VAL A 452 2.19 1.14 34.08
CA VAL A 452 2.34 2.41 34.83
C VAL A 452 2.42 2.14 36.33
N CYS A 453 1.55 1.28 36.86
CA CYS A 453 1.56 0.89 38.26
C CYS A 453 2.87 0.18 38.65
N LEU A 454 3.27 -0.86 37.91
CA LEU A 454 4.48 -1.65 38.21
C LEU A 454 5.75 -0.80 38.17
N ARG A 455 5.91 0.05 37.13
CA ARG A 455 7.05 0.97 37.03
C ARG A 455 7.07 1.98 38.16
N THR A 456 5.92 2.57 38.51
CA THR A 456 5.84 3.51 39.64
C THR A 456 6.23 2.85 40.97
N LEU A 457 5.90 1.57 41.14
CA LEU A 457 6.24 0.79 42.33
C LEU A 457 7.67 0.23 42.31
N GLY A 458 8.41 0.38 41.20
CA GLY A 458 9.74 -0.22 41.04
C GLY A 458 9.72 -1.74 40.96
N VAL A 459 8.61 -2.33 40.52
CA VAL A 459 8.39 -3.78 40.44
C VAL A 459 8.56 -4.24 38.98
N PRO A 460 9.19 -5.41 38.73
CA PRO A 460 9.31 -5.96 37.37
C PRO A 460 7.94 -6.11 36.67
N GLU A 461 7.91 -5.78 35.39
CA GLU A 461 6.70 -5.85 34.56
C GLU A 461 6.61 -7.15 33.74
N GLY A 462 7.65 -7.98 33.78
CA GLY A 462 7.69 -9.26 33.08
C GLY A 462 8.17 -9.16 31.64
N ARG A 463 8.95 -8.11 31.33
CA ARG A 463 9.50 -7.87 30.00
C ARG A 463 10.54 -8.93 29.64
N ILE A 464 10.69 -9.23 28.36
CA ILE A 464 11.75 -10.11 27.87
C ILE A 464 13.11 -9.47 28.22
N GLY A 465 13.93 -10.19 28.99
CA GLY A 465 15.24 -9.70 29.46
C GLY A 465 15.26 -9.22 30.91
N GLU A 466 14.11 -9.04 31.58
CA GLU A 466 14.08 -8.84 33.03
C GLU A 466 14.40 -10.15 33.77
N GLY A 467 15.22 -10.06 34.83
CA GLY A 467 15.57 -11.22 35.66
C GLY A 467 14.32 -11.91 36.23
N TYR A 468 14.34 -13.24 36.29
CA TYR A 468 13.18 -14.03 36.74
C TYR A 468 12.80 -13.69 38.19
N SER A 469 11.65 -13.01 38.37
CA SER A 469 11.16 -12.56 39.67
C SER A 469 10.50 -13.66 40.53
N GLY A 470 10.18 -14.83 39.94
CA GLY A 470 9.44 -15.89 40.60
C GLY A 470 7.96 -15.60 40.88
N LEU A 471 7.43 -14.45 40.44
CA LEU A 471 6.05 -14.02 40.75
C LEU A 471 4.98 -14.76 39.95
N VAL A 472 5.31 -15.29 38.77
CA VAL A 472 4.36 -16.02 37.90
C VAL A 472 4.85 -17.45 37.69
N ASN A 473 4.37 -18.39 38.51
CA ASN A 473 4.66 -19.81 38.31
C ASN A 473 3.98 -20.31 37.04
N LYS A 474 4.78 -20.90 36.13
CA LYS A 474 4.27 -21.63 34.96
C LYS A 474 3.29 -22.69 35.46
N ARG A 475 2.01 -22.62 35.08
CA ARG A 475 1.11 -23.78 35.19
C ARG A 475 1.70 -24.89 34.33
N LYS A 476 2.46 -25.83 34.93
CA LYS A 476 2.80 -27.10 34.31
C LYS A 476 1.48 -27.83 34.06
N ARG A 477 1.08 -27.94 32.80
CA ARG A 477 0.14 -28.99 32.40
C ARG A 477 0.92 -30.28 32.55
N GLU A 478 0.61 -31.08 33.57
CA GLU A 478 1.26 -32.36 33.81
C GLU A 478 1.03 -33.28 32.61
N GLU A 479 2.08 -33.55 31.84
CA GLU A 479 2.14 -34.74 31.01
C GLU A 479 2.29 -35.94 31.93
N LYS A 480 1.21 -36.71 32.09
CA LYS A 480 1.28 -38.04 32.70
C LYS A 480 2.20 -38.93 31.84
N LYS A 481 3.46 -39.05 32.24
CA LYS A 481 4.26 -40.24 31.97
C LYS A 481 3.81 -41.34 32.95
N SER A 482 3.01 -42.29 32.48
CA SER A 482 2.86 -43.57 33.18
C SER A 482 4.01 -44.49 32.77
N ALA A 483 4.72 -44.94 33.78
CA ALA A 483 5.84 -45.86 33.70
C ALA A 483 5.44 -47.23 33.15
N ILE A 484 6.43 -47.86 32.54
CA ILE A 484 6.49 -49.26 32.10
C ILE A 484 6.43 -50.18 33.32
N SER A 485 5.64 -51.24 33.23
CA SER A 485 5.92 -52.52 33.88
C SER A 485 5.79 -53.61 32.83
N GLU A 486 6.90 -54.29 32.58
CA GLU A 486 7.00 -55.53 31.80
C GLU A 486 6.25 -56.65 32.55
N ASP A 487 5.34 -57.37 31.89
CA ASP A 487 5.52 -58.81 31.68
C ASP A 487 4.55 -59.40 30.62
N ASP A 488 5.13 -60.31 29.84
CA ASP A 488 4.64 -61.37 28.98
C ASP A 488 3.28 -61.34 28.22
N SER A 489 3.37 -61.38 26.88
CA SER A 489 3.06 -62.57 26.07
C SER A 489 2.61 -62.23 24.65
N MET A 490 3.10 -63.04 23.71
CA MET A 490 2.79 -63.01 22.29
C MET A 490 1.29 -62.99 21.99
N THR A 491 0.84 -62.16 21.04
CA THR A 491 0.24 -62.63 19.78
C THR A 491 -0.22 -61.48 18.88
N ASP A 492 0.02 -61.73 17.60
CA ASP A 492 -0.71 -61.34 16.40
C ASP A 492 -0.52 -59.99 15.71
N LEU A 493 -0.05 -60.14 14.47
CA LEU A 493 -0.04 -59.16 13.41
C LEU A 493 -1.48 -58.83 13.01
N ALA A 494 -1.65 -57.54 12.66
CA ALA A 494 -2.35 -57.04 11.48
C ALA A 494 -3.43 -55.98 11.78
N HIS A 495 -3.51 -55.03 10.83
CA HIS A 495 -4.58 -54.05 10.59
C HIS A 495 -4.50 -52.71 11.33
N ARG A 496 -3.92 -51.71 10.66
CA ARG A 496 -4.70 -50.69 9.92
C ARG A 496 -3.79 -49.60 9.33
N LYS A 497 -3.67 -49.62 7.99
CA LYS A 497 -3.28 -48.46 7.19
C LYS A 497 -4.54 -47.79 6.63
N ARG A 498 -4.57 -46.45 6.76
CA ARG A 498 -5.08 -45.42 5.83
C ARG A 498 -6.18 -45.80 4.83
N ARG A 499 -7.27 -45.02 4.82
CA ARG A 499 -7.98 -44.67 3.58
C ARG A 499 -8.30 -43.17 3.56
N LEU A 500 -7.64 -42.50 2.61
CA LEU A 500 -8.14 -41.33 1.89
C LEU A 500 -9.10 -41.86 0.80
N THR A 501 -10.19 -41.16 0.52
CA THR A 501 -11.09 -41.43 -0.61
C THR A 501 -11.32 -40.16 -1.40
N GLU A 502 -11.12 -40.29 -2.71
CA GLU A 502 -11.61 -39.43 -3.79
C GLU A 502 -12.19 -40.36 -4.89
N PRO A 503 -12.87 -39.86 -5.93
CA PRO A 503 -14.26 -40.20 -6.26
C PRO A 503 -14.42 -41.18 -7.43
N SER A 504 -15.63 -41.73 -7.61
CA SER A 504 -15.97 -42.62 -8.73
C SER A 504 -17.11 -42.07 -9.59
N GLN A 505 -16.90 -42.06 -10.90
CA GLN A 505 -17.90 -41.97 -11.97
C GLN A 505 -18.36 -43.37 -12.43
N LYS A 506 -19.47 -43.36 -13.19
CA LYS A 506 -20.06 -44.39 -14.07
C LYS A 506 -20.95 -45.42 -13.35
N GLU A 507 -22.09 -45.87 -13.89
CA GLU A 507 -22.48 -46.07 -15.30
C GLU A 507 -24.02 -46.20 -15.43
N GLU A 508 -24.56 -45.95 -16.63
CA GLU A 508 -25.97 -46.14 -17.03
C GLU A 508 -26.30 -47.61 -17.38
N GLN A 509 -27.55 -48.05 -17.16
CA GLN A 509 -28.36 -48.87 -18.09
C GLN A 509 -29.79 -49.17 -17.58
N GLY A 510 -30.81 -48.80 -18.37
CA GLY A 510 -31.83 -49.77 -18.85
C GLY A 510 -33.22 -49.93 -18.19
N SER A 511 -34.21 -49.30 -18.83
CA SER A 511 -35.57 -49.81 -19.19
C SER A 511 -36.78 -49.77 -18.23
N ASN A 512 -37.88 -49.20 -18.78
CA ASN A 512 -39.33 -49.47 -18.65
C ASN A 512 -39.98 -49.57 -17.24
N ASP A 513 -41.15 -49.01 -16.91
CA ASP A 513 -42.37 -48.76 -17.68
C ASP A 513 -43.30 -47.76 -16.94
N ASN A 514 -44.15 -47.08 -17.73
CA ASN A 514 -45.55 -46.73 -17.47
C ASN A 514 -46.03 -45.49 -16.65
N LEU A 515 -46.97 -44.81 -17.33
CA LEU A 515 -48.24 -44.21 -16.87
C LEU A 515 -48.28 -42.74 -16.39
N VAL A 516 -48.47 -41.87 -17.40
CA VAL A 516 -49.41 -40.72 -17.51
C VAL A 516 -50.30 -40.41 -16.30
N VAL A 517 -50.21 -39.17 -15.77
CA VAL A 517 -51.37 -38.29 -15.46
C VAL A 517 -51.01 -36.84 -15.77
N VAL A 518 -51.98 -36.14 -16.34
CA VAL A 518 -51.95 -34.84 -17.01
C VAL A 518 -52.52 -33.74 -16.09
N ASN A 519 -51.99 -32.52 -16.29
CA ASN A 519 -52.57 -31.17 -16.10
C ASN A 519 -52.46 -30.39 -14.78
N GLY A 520 -51.92 -29.18 -14.94
CA GLY A 520 -52.01 -28.03 -14.04
C GLY A 520 -51.22 -26.83 -14.59
N SER A 521 -51.71 -26.22 -15.67
CA SER A 521 -51.12 -25.06 -16.36
C SER A 521 -51.21 -23.76 -15.53
N CYS A 522 -50.13 -22.96 -15.56
CA CYS A 522 -50.16 -21.55 -15.19
C CYS A 522 -50.28 -20.70 -16.48
N GLY A 523 -51.36 -19.95 -16.61
CA GLY A 523 -51.62 -19.01 -17.70
C GLY A 523 -51.31 -17.58 -17.29
N GLN A 524 -50.74 -16.83 -18.25
CA GLN A 524 -50.30 -15.44 -18.21
C GLN A 524 -51.45 -14.41 -18.26
N THR A 525 -51.17 -13.20 -17.71
CA THR A 525 -51.62 -11.83 -18.13
C THR A 525 -53.13 -11.53 -18.08
N VAL A 526 -53.67 -10.34 -17.79
CA VAL A 526 -53.35 -8.94 -18.18
C VAL A 526 -54.07 -7.99 -17.19
N SER A 527 -53.43 -6.88 -16.79
CA SER A 527 -53.93 -5.48 -16.91
C SER A 527 -53.00 -4.52 -16.17
#